data_AF-A0A238YK48-F1
#
_entry.id   AF-A0A238YK48-F1
#
_cell.length_a   1.000
_cell.length_b   1.000
_cell.length_c   1.000
_cell.angle_alpha   90.00
_cell.angle_beta   90.00
_cell.angle_gamma   90.00
#
_symmetry.space_group_name_H-M   'P 1'
#
loop_
_entity.id
_entity.type
_entity.pdbx_description
1 polymer ?
#
loop_
_entity_poly.entity_id
_entity_poly.type
_entity_poly.pdbx_seq_one_letter_code
_entity_poly.pdbx_strand_id
1 'polypeptide(L)'
;MSLPSGGGSDSIPPEVAQYRDAIELWQLSKHVTNGSGGRDVYTSTARYGYAPSSGDWVRFPAHDDELPEWLDDTIRQKTGRGFQDEYGRAFRSIVVRMQDYTGAYMTEWVSY
;
A
#
# COMPACT_ATOMS: atom_id res chain seq x y z
N MET A 1 18.56 -29.40 -27.33
CA MET A 1 18.26 -28.98 -25.94
C MET A 1 16.78 -29.13 -25.73
N SER A 2 16.37 -30.20 -25.04
CA SER A 2 14.95 -30.46 -24.76
C SER A 2 14.57 -29.73 -23.48
N LEU A 3 13.50 -28.94 -23.53
CA LEU A 3 12.87 -28.39 -22.33
C LEU A 3 12.24 -29.54 -21.51
N PRO A 4 12.34 -29.53 -20.17
CA PRO A 4 11.69 -30.55 -19.38
C PRO A 4 10.18 -30.33 -19.38
N SER A 5 9.45 -31.37 -19.77
CA SER A 5 8.01 -31.51 -19.57
C SER A 5 7.77 -32.38 -18.33
N GLY A 6 7.08 -31.83 -17.33
CA GLY A 6 6.62 -32.48 -16.10
C GLY A 6 6.49 -31.40 -15.03
N GLY A 7 5.37 -31.11 -14.39
CA GLY A 7 4.22 -31.93 -14.03
C GLY A 7 3.90 -31.54 -12.57
N GLY A 8 2.87 -30.73 -12.35
CA GLY A 8 2.38 -30.34 -11.00
C GLY A 8 2.93 -29.01 -10.46
N SER A 9 2.05 -28.00 -10.39
CA SER A 9 2.17 -26.70 -9.69
C SER A 9 3.48 -25.92 -9.83
N ASP A 10 3.52 -25.07 -10.86
CA ASP A 10 4.01 -23.67 -10.90
C ASP A 10 4.55 -23.07 -9.58
N SER A 11 5.70 -23.56 -9.09
CA SER A 11 6.37 -22.92 -7.95
C SER A 11 7.23 -21.77 -8.46
N ILE A 12 6.82 -20.55 -8.14
CA ILE A 12 7.60 -19.33 -8.35
C ILE A 12 8.97 -19.52 -7.68
N PRO A 13 10.10 -19.24 -8.37
CA PRO A 13 11.43 -19.34 -7.75
C PRO A 13 11.53 -18.51 -6.47
N PRO A 14 12.28 -18.95 -5.44
CA PRO A 14 12.39 -18.22 -4.16
C PRO A 14 12.80 -16.76 -4.34
N GLU A 15 13.68 -16.47 -5.28
CA GLU A 15 14.15 -15.13 -5.60
C GLU A 15 13.02 -14.24 -6.14
N VAL A 16 12.10 -14.81 -6.91
CA VAL A 16 10.92 -14.10 -7.45
C VAL A 16 9.85 -13.97 -6.37
N ALA A 17 9.71 -14.96 -5.50
CA ALA A 17 8.79 -14.92 -4.35
C ALA A 17 9.17 -13.80 -3.36
N GLN A 18 10.48 -13.55 -3.17
CA GLN A 18 10.96 -12.45 -2.32
C GLN A 18 10.43 -11.09 -2.77
N TYR A 19 10.40 -10.82 -4.08
CA TYR A 19 9.83 -9.57 -4.58
C TYR A 19 8.35 -9.46 -4.26
N ARG A 20 7.58 -10.53 -4.49
CA ARG A 20 6.14 -10.57 -4.18
C ARG A 20 5.88 -10.32 -2.69
N ASP A 21 6.64 -10.98 -1.83
CA ASP A 21 6.48 -10.90 -0.38
C ASP A 21 6.97 -9.56 0.18
N ALA A 22 7.82 -8.84 -0.57
CA ALA A 22 8.30 -7.50 -0.24
C ALA A 22 7.37 -6.36 -0.70
N ILE A 23 6.27 -6.65 -1.40
CA ILE A 23 5.30 -5.62 -1.80
C ILE A 23 4.32 -5.37 -0.65
N GLU A 24 4.24 -4.11 -0.25
CA GLU A 24 3.24 -3.60 0.67
C GLU A 24 2.34 -2.59 -0.06
N LEU A 25 1.03 -2.82 -0.03
CA LEU A 25 0.07 -1.97 -0.74
C LEU A 25 -0.92 -1.34 0.23
N TRP A 26 -1.11 -0.04 0.11
CA TRP A 26 -2.04 0.74 0.92
C TRP A 26 -3.05 1.45 0.03
N GLN A 27 -4.33 1.20 0.27
CA GLN A 27 -5.41 2.00 -0.32
C GLN A 27 -5.84 3.05 0.70
N LEU A 28 -5.77 4.31 0.28
CA LEU A 28 -6.06 5.47 1.12
C LEU A 28 -7.17 6.29 0.49
N SER A 29 -8.05 6.83 1.32
CA SER A 29 -8.96 7.89 0.91
C SER A 29 -9.15 8.88 2.04
N LYS A 30 -9.29 10.15 1.67
CA LYS A 30 -9.54 11.28 2.54
C LYS A 30 -10.60 12.16 1.91
N HIS A 31 -11.62 12.49 2.69
CA HIS A 31 -12.62 13.49 2.37
C HIS A 31 -12.67 14.53 3.49
N VAL A 32 -12.81 15.79 3.11
CA VAL A 32 -12.97 16.91 4.04
C VAL A 32 -14.28 17.60 3.70
N THR A 33 -15.16 17.76 4.69
CA THR A 33 -16.42 18.48 4.54
C THR A 33 -16.42 19.73 5.41
N ASN A 34 -16.96 20.82 4.88
CA ASN A 34 -17.14 22.07 5.63
C ASN A 34 -18.62 22.18 6.06
N GLY A 35 -18.86 22.42 7.35
CA GLY A 35 -20.20 22.62 7.91
C GLY A 35 -20.26 23.83 8.85
N SER A 36 -21.45 24.09 9.41
CA SER A 36 -21.67 25.19 10.36
C SER A 36 -20.88 25.05 11.67
N GLY A 37 -20.38 23.84 11.97
CA GLY A 37 -19.56 23.54 13.16
C GLY A 37 -18.05 23.47 12.92
N GLY A 38 -17.57 23.67 11.69
CA GLY A 38 -16.15 23.54 11.35
C GLY A 38 -15.89 22.59 10.18
N ARG A 39 -14.76 21.89 10.23
CA ARG A 39 -14.36 20.89 9.23
C ARG A 39 -14.39 19.50 9.82
N ASP A 40 -14.97 18.57 9.09
CA ASP A 40 -14.90 17.14 9.40
C ASP A 40 -13.98 16.44 8.42
N VAL A 41 -13.18 15.50 8.92
CA VAL A 41 -12.26 14.69 8.13
C VAL A 41 -12.72 13.23 8.20
N TYR A 42 -12.94 12.63 7.03
CA TYR A 42 -13.23 11.22 6.88
C TYR A 42 -12.09 10.54 6.16
N THR A 43 -11.46 9.59 6.83
CA THR A 43 -10.36 8.80 6.29
C THR A 43 -10.77 7.34 6.17
N SER A 44 -10.19 6.65 5.20
CA SER A 44 -10.28 5.20 5.10
C SER A 44 -8.96 4.63 4.63
N THR A 45 -8.53 3.60 5.33
CA THR A 45 -7.28 2.90 5.10
C THR A 45 -7.53 1.41 4.93
N ALA A 46 -6.82 0.81 3.98
CA ALA A 46 -6.74 -0.64 3.84
C ALA A 46 -5.31 -1.02 3.46
N ARG A 47 -4.75 -1.98 4.19
CA ARG A 47 -3.45 -2.59 3.87
C ARG A 47 -3.67 -3.92 3.17
N TYR A 48 -2.89 -4.16 2.14
CA TYR A 48 -2.87 -5.41 1.39
C TYR A 48 -1.45 -5.94 1.33
N GLY A 49 -1.34 -7.26 1.36
CA GLY A 49 -0.09 -7.98 1.24
C GLY A 49 -0.34 -9.41 0.77
N TYR A 50 0.72 -10.08 0.35
CA TYR A 50 0.63 -11.49 0.02
C TYR A 50 0.62 -12.34 1.29
N ALA A 51 -0.32 -13.28 1.40
CA ALA A 51 -0.34 -14.27 2.48
C ALA A 51 0.28 -15.59 1.98
N PRO A 52 1.46 -16.00 2.49
CA PRO A 52 2.10 -17.25 2.07
C PRO A 52 1.24 -18.49 2.33
N SER A 53 0.34 -18.44 3.32
CA SER A 53 -0.53 -19.55 3.70
C SER A 53 -1.67 -19.82 2.70
N SER A 54 -2.24 -18.78 2.08
CA SER A 54 -3.31 -18.93 1.09
C SER A 54 -2.79 -18.84 -0.35
N GLY A 55 -1.64 -18.20 -0.55
CA GLY A 55 -1.12 -17.92 -1.88
C GLY A 55 -1.82 -16.75 -2.58
N ASP A 56 -2.54 -15.92 -1.80
CA ASP A 56 -3.38 -14.83 -2.31
C ASP A 56 -2.98 -13.48 -1.73
N TRP A 57 -3.37 -12.42 -2.42
CA TRP A 57 -3.44 -11.08 -1.84
C TRP A 57 -4.59 -11.00 -0.86
N VAL A 58 -4.29 -10.62 0.38
CA VAL A 58 -5.30 -10.47 1.44
C VAL A 58 -5.27 -9.07 2.01
N ARG A 59 -6.40 -8.65 2.57
CA ARG A 59 -6.51 -7.40 3.32
C ARG A 59 -6.10 -7.67 4.77
N PHE A 60 -5.16 -6.87 5.27
CA PHE A 60 -4.75 -6.87 6.67
C PHE A 60 -5.50 -5.77 7.45
N PRO A 61 -5.68 -5.93 8.78
CA PRO A 61 -6.11 -4.84 9.64
C PRO A 61 -5.20 -3.63 9.45
N ALA A 62 -5.81 -2.45 9.40
CA ALA A 62 -5.12 -1.17 9.27
C ALA A 62 -5.96 -0.09 9.93
N HIS A 63 -5.31 0.73 10.75
CA HIS A 63 -5.90 1.86 11.43
C HIS A 63 -5.18 3.15 11.02
N ASP A 64 -5.92 4.26 10.97
CA ASP A 64 -5.40 5.54 10.47
C ASP A 64 -4.34 6.17 11.40
N ASP A 65 -4.32 5.76 12.67
CA ASP A 65 -3.32 6.13 13.69
C ASP A 65 -2.11 5.18 13.72
N GLU A 66 -2.15 4.10 12.94
CA GLU A 66 -1.08 3.08 12.84
C GLU A 66 -0.36 3.12 11.48
N LEU A 67 -0.42 4.25 10.78
CA LEU A 67 0.30 4.38 9.51
C LEU A 67 1.81 4.30 9.76
N PRO A 68 2.55 3.44 9.03
CA PRO A 68 4.00 3.44 9.08
C PRO A 68 4.58 4.82 8.73
N GLU A 69 5.69 5.20 9.35
CA GLU A 69 6.35 6.51 9.15
C GLU A 69 6.58 6.84 7.67
N TRP A 70 7.06 5.86 6.89
CA TRP A 70 7.29 6.02 5.45
C TRP A 70 6.03 6.39 4.66
N LEU A 71 4.87 5.91 5.10
CA LEU A 71 3.60 6.14 4.44
C LEU A 71 3.07 7.52 4.80
N ASP A 72 3.17 7.94 6.06
CA ASP A 72 2.83 9.30 6.47
C ASP A 72 3.71 10.34 5.76
N ASP A 73 5.02 10.10 5.66
CA ASP A 73 5.95 10.93 4.89
C ASP A 73 5.56 11.02 3.41
N THR A 74 5.18 9.88 2.81
CA THR A 74 4.70 9.84 1.42
C THR A 74 3.42 10.66 1.25
N ILE A 75 2.46 10.55 2.18
CA ILE A 75 1.21 11.33 2.16
C ILE A 75 1.53 12.82 2.27
N ARG A 76 2.41 13.23 3.21
CA ARG A 76 2.83 14.62 3.38
C ARG A 76 3.52 15.16 2.14
N GLN A 77 4.41 14.37 1.52
CA GLN A 77 5.10 14.77 0.30
C GLN A 77 4.12 14.97 -0.87
N LYS A 78 3.13 14.08 -1.02
CA LYS A 78 2.18 14.11 -2.15
C LYS A 78 1.04 15.10 -1.98
N THR A 79 0.62 15.36 -0.75
CA THR A 79 -0.56 16.18 -0.46
C THR A 79 -0.25 17.50 0.23
N GLY A 80 0.99 17.67 0.72
CA GLY A 80 1.46 18.82 1.48
C GLY A 80 1.06 18.81 2.97
N ARG A 81 0.27 17.83 3.42
CA ARG A 81 -0.30 17.75 4.77
C ARG A 81 -0.40 16.30 5.25
N GLY A 82 -0.63 16.11 6.55
CA GLY A 82 -0.86 14.79 7.13
C GLY A 82 -2.20 14.19 6.72
N PHE A 83 -2.33 12.87 6.87
CA PHE A 83 -3.54 12.15 6.44
C PHE A 83 -4.81 12.66 7.13
N GLN A 84 -4.76 12.91 8.44
CA GLN A 84 -5.89 13.39 9.23
C GLN A 84 -5.99 14.92 9.34
N ASP A 85 -5.12 15.69 8.68
CA ASP A 85 -5.12 17.16 8.77
C ASP A 85 -6.35 17.76 8.05
N GLU A 86 -7.21 18.49 8.76
CA GLU A 86 -8.43 19.10 8.21
C GLU A 86 -8.20 20.19 7.15
N TYR A 87 -6.98 20.73 7.03
CA TYR A 87 -6.56 21.66 5.99
C TYR A 87 -5.90 20.95 4.80
N GLY A 88 -5.73 19.63 4.88
CA GLY A 88 -5.24 18.81 3.79
C GLY A 88 -6.29 18.62 2.69
N ARG A 89 -5.82 18.47 1.45
CA ARG A 89 -6.69 18.20 0.30
C ARG A 89 -7.32 16.82 0.42
N ALA A 90 -8.57 16.69 -0.03
CA ALA A 90 -9.18 15.38 -0.26
C ALA A 90 -8.40 14.63 -1.33
N PHE A 91 -8.30 13.31 -1.19
CA PHE A 91 -7.64 12.46 -2.17
C PHE A 91 -8.12 11.01 -2.08
N ARG A 92 -7.88 10.26 -3.13
CA ARG A 92 -7.95 8.81 -3.14
C ARG A 92 -6.72 8.28 -3.85
N SER A 93 -6.07 7.29 -3.26
CA SER A 93 -4.84 6.75 -3.80
C SER A 93 -4.61 5.30 -3.43
N ILE A 94 -3.80 4.65 -4.25
CA ILE A 94 -3.08 3.42 -3.90
C ILE A 94 -1.61 3.82 -3.76
N VAL A 95 -0.99 3.39 -2.66
CA VAL A 95 0.44 3.58 -2.40
C VAL A 95 1.06 2.20 -2.34
N VAL A 96 2.05 1.97 -3.19
CA VAL A 96 2.80 0.71 -3.23
C VAL A 96 4.21 0.99 -2.73
N ARG A 97 4.69 0.17 -1.80
CA ARG A 97 6.10 0.11 -1.44
C ARG A 97 6.63 -1.27 -1.78
N MET A 98 7.78 -1.31 -2.45
CA MET A 98 8.48 -2.54 -2.81
C MET A 98 9.92 -2.43 -2.34
N GLN A 99 10.49 -3.55 -1.89
CA GLN A 99 11.93 -3.69 -1.72
C GLN A 99 12.51 -4.45 -2.91
N ASP A 100 13.56 -3.92 -3.54
CA ASP A 100 14.27 -4.62 -4.61
C ASP A 100 15.28 -5.65 -4.05
N TYR A 101 15.93 -6.42 -4.93
CA TYR A 101 16.92 -7.43 -4.52
C TYR A 101 18.16 -6.85 -3.82
N THR A 102 18.41 -5.55 -3.92
CA THR A 102 19.52 -4.87 -3.23
C THR A 102 19.12 -4.44 -1.81
N GLY A 103 17.84 -4.58 -1.47
CA GLY A 103 17.28 -4.10 -0.22
C GLY A 103 16.81 -2.64 -0.28
N ALA A 104 16.90 -1.98 -1.43
CA ALA A 104 16.44 -0.61 -1.60
C ALA A 104 14.92 -0.56 -1.75
N TYR A 105 14.30 0.45 -1.13
CA TYR A 105 12.87 0.64 -1.21
C TYR A 105 12.49 1.61 -2.34
N MET A 106 11.44 1.25 -3.06
CA MET A 106 10.77 2.10 -4.03
C MET A 106 9.34 2.32 -3.57
N THR A 107 8.83 3.54 -3.73
CA THR A 107 7.46 3.90 -3.39
C THR A 107 6.77 4.53 -4.58
N GLU A 108 5.59 4.02 -4.92
CA GLU A 108 4.75 4.52 -5.99
C GLU A 108 3.41 5.02 -5.42
N TRP A 109 2.98 6.20 -5.87
CA TRP A 109 1.68 6.79 -5.53
C TRP A 109 0.82 6.88 -6.78
N VAL A 110 -0.33 6.20 -6.76
CA VAL A 110 -1.29 6.19 -7.85
C VAL A 110 -2.58 6.85 -7.38
N SER A 111 -2.99 7.95 -8.03
CA SER A 111 -4.26 8.63 -7.75
C SER A 111 -5.33 8.17 -8.75
N TYR A 112 -6.59 8.05 -8.31
CA TYR A 112 -7.72 7.62 -9.15
C TYR A 112 -9.07 8.14 -8.63
#